data_AF-A0A1F5ZLT0-F1
#
_entry.id   AF-A0A1F5ZLT0-F1
#
_cell.length_a   1.000
_cell.length_b   1.000
_cell.length_c   1.000
_cell.angle_alpha   90.00
_cell.angle_beta   90.00
_cell.angle_gamma   90.00
#
_symmetry.space_group_name_H-M   'P 1'
#
loop_
_entity.id
_entity.type
_entity.pdbx_description
1 polymer ?
#
loop_
_entity_poly.entity_id
_entity_poly.type
_entity_poly.pdbx_seq_one_letter_code
_entity_poly.pdbx_strand_id
1 'polypeptide(L)' 'MKYQQKILDISNFGIGYYIIAPIILGVFLGLGLDSWFETKPYFFIFFLIFGTASSFYNLFKLLKDERKPTHKH' A
#
# COMPACT_ATOMS: atom_id res chain seq x y z
N MET A 1 -27.49 16.47 5.87
CA MET A 1 -26.96 15.10 5.73
C MET A 1 -26.08 14.94 4.48
N LYS A 2 -25.11 15.84 4.22
CA LYS A 2 -24.19 15.76 3.05
C LYS A 2 -22.70 15.62 3.45
N TYR A 3 -22.38 15.68 4.74
CA TYR A 3 -21.00 15.59 5.24
C TYR A 3 -20.52 14.13 5.36
N GLN A 4 -21.41 13.20 5.70
CA GLN A 4 -21.10 11.77 5.82
C GLN A 4 -20.80 11.11 4.46
N GLN A 5 -21.35 11.62 3.35
CA GLN A 5 -21.04 11.11 2.00
C GLN A 5 -19.65 11.54 1.51
N LYS A 6 -19.14 12.70 1.96
CA LYS A 6 -17.86 13.26 1.50
C LYS A 6 -16.63 12.47 1.98
N ILE A 7 -16.81 11.62 3.00
CA ILE A 7 -15.79 10.67 3.47
C ILE A 7 -16.00 9.28 2.84
N LEU A 8 -17.15 9.03 2.21
CA LEU A 8 -17.52 7.74 1.61
C LEU A 8 -17.06 7.59 0.15
N ASP A 9 -16.73 8.67 -0.56
CA ASP A 9 -16.12 8.58 -1.91
C ASP A 9 -14.62 8.27 -1.87
N ILE A 10 -13.96 8.44 -0.72
CA ILE A 10 -12.53 8.11 -0.52
C ILE A 10 -12.38 6.76 0.20
N SER A 11 -13.40 6.28 0.92
CA SER A 11 -13.31 5.02 1.68
C SER A 11 -13.53 3.77 0.82
N ASN A 12 -14.02 3.90 -0.40
CA ASN A 12 -14.16 2.79 -1.37
C ASN A 12 -12.91 2.56 -2.21
N PHE A 13 -11.77 3.14 -1.84
CA PHE A 13 -10.48 2.57 -2.20
C PHE A 13 -10.38 1.20 -1.51
N GLY A 14 -10.96 0.18 -2.18
CA GLY A 14 -11.01 -1.18 -1.69
C GLY A 14 -9.61 -1.71 -1.37
N ILE A 15 -9.56 -2.90 -0.78
CA ILE A 15 -8.34 -3.63 -0.40
C ILE A 15 -7.20 -3.50 -1.43
N GLY A 16 -7.53 -3.38 -2.73
CA GLY A 16 -6.61 -3.05 -3.81
C GLY A 16 -5.72 -1.83 -3.58
N TYR A 17 -6.21 -0.71 -3.03
CA TYR A 17 -5.38 0.48 -2.78
C TYR A 17 -4.29 0.23 -1.73
N TYR A 18 -4.63 -0.52 -0.67
CA TYR A 18 -3.66 -0.92 0.37
C TYR A 18 -2.52 -1.78 -0.18
N ILE A 19 -2.77 -2.51 -1.26
CA ILE A 19 -1.80 -3.35 -1.97
C ILE A 19 -1.05 -2.53 -3.02
N ILE A 20 -1.74 -1.72 -3.82
CA ILE A 20 -1.18 -1.03 -5.00
C ILE A 20 -0.32 0.17 -4.59
N ALA A 21 -0.72 0.94 -3.57
CA ALA A 21 0.00 2.14 -3.14
C ALA A 21 1.47 1.89 -2.77
N PRO A 22 1.81 0.92 -1.89
CA PRO A 22 3.21 0.62 -1.57
C PRO A 22 4.02 0.07 -2.76
N ILE A 23 3.41 -0.62 -3.72
CA ILE A 23 4.10 -1.10 -4.94
C ILE A 23 4.46 0.07 -5.85
N ILE A 24 3.50 0.97 -6.12
CA ILE A 24 3.76 2.17 -6.95
C ILE A 24 4.86 3.02 -6.31
N LEU A 25 4.79 3.25 -4.99
CA LEU A 25 5.81 3.99 -4.26
C LEU A 25 7.19 3.31 -4.37
N GLY A 26 7.27 1.99 -4.18
CA GLY A 26 8.52 1.24 -4.30
C GLY A 26 9.12 1.31 -5.70
N VAL A 27 8.30 1.19 -6.75
CA VAL A 27 8.75 1.29 -8.15
C VAL A 27 9.27 2.69 -8.47
N PHE A 28 8.53 3.74 -8.10
CA PHE A 28 8.95 5.13 -8.36
C PHE A 28 10.25 5.47 -7.61
N LEU A 29 10.36 5.07 -6.34
CA LEU A 29 11.57 5.30 -5.55
C LEU A 29 12.74 4.48 -6.09
N GLY A 30 12.52 3.22 -6.47
CA GLY A 30 13.56 2.35 -7.01
C GLY A 30 14.14 2.87 -8.33
N LEU A 31 13.28 3.24 -9.28
CA LEU A 31 13.72 3.82 -10.56
C LEU A 31 14.35 5.20 -10.39
N GLY A 32 13.81 6.04 -9.49
CA GLY A 32 14.38 7.34 -9.16
C GLY A 32 15.79 7.22 -8.58
N LEU A 33 16.00 6.29 -7.65
CA LEU A 33 17.32 6.02 -7.08
C LEU A 33 18.28 5.42 -8.11
N ASP A 34 17.85 4.42 -8.90
CA ASP A 34 18.70 3.83 -9.94
C ASP A 34 19.17 4.90 -10.95
N SER A 35 18.28 5.84 -11.31
CA SER A 35 18.62 6.98 -12.18
C SER A 35 19.54 8.00 -11.52
N TRP A 36 19.52 8.14 -10.20
CA TRP A 36 20.36 9.10 -9.48
C TRP A 36 21.78 8.57 -9.23
N PHE A 37 21.90 7.26 -9.05
CA PHE A 37 23.18 6.58 -8.82
C PHE A 37 23.83 6.05 -10.11
N GLU A 38 23.19 6.20 -11.27
CA GLU A 38 23.59 5.59 -12.56
C GLU A 38 23.90 4.08 -12.43
N THR A 39 23.28 3.44 -11.45
CA THR A 39 23.49 2.03 -11.16
C THR A 39 22.60 1.18 -12.06
N LYS A 40 23.10 -0.01 -12.43
CA LYS A 40 22.24 -1.11 -12.93
C LYS A 40 21.07 -1.32 -11.95
N PRO A 41 19.93 -1.89 -12.38
CA PRO A 41 18.64 -1.82 -11.68
C PRO A 41 18.58 -2.60 -10.35
N TYR A 42 19.47 -2.29 -9.42
CA TYR A 42 19.67 -2.94 -8.15
C TYR A 42 18.75 -2.32 -7.09
N PHE A 43 18.62 -0.99 -7.06
CA PHE A 43 17.70 -0.33 -6.14
C PHE A 43 16.26 -0.63 -6.53
N PHE A 44 15.94 -0.66 -7.82
CA PHE A 44 14.63 -1.10 -8.30
C PHE A 44 14.26 -2.49 -7.76
N ILE A 45 15.15 -3.48 -7.88
CA ILE A 45 14.90 -4.84 -7.39
C ILE A 45 14.71 -4.84 -5.86
N PHE A 46 15.55 -4.11 -5.13
CA PHE A 46 15.45 -4.01 -3.67
C PHE A 46 14.11 -3.39 -3.24
N PHE A 47 13.73 -2.25 -3.82
CA PHE A 47 12.48 -1.57 -3.51
C PHE A 47 11.24 -2.31 -4.02
N LEU A 48 11.36 -3.11 -5.08
CA LEU A 48 10.28 -3.96 -5.55
C LEU A 48 9.97 -5.07 -4.53
N ILE A 49 11.00 -5.73 -3.99
CA ILE A 49 10.83 -6.75 -2.94
C ILE A 49 10.25 -6.09 -1.68
N PHE A 50 10.77 -4.93 -1.30
CA PHE A 50 10.31 -4.20 -0.12
C PHE A 50 8.85 -3.72 -0.25
N GLY A 51 8.50 -3.14 -1.40
CA GLY A 51 7.15 -2.69 -1.71
C GLY A 51 6.16 -3.85 -1.72
N THR A 52 6.55 -4.99 -2.31
CA THR A 52 5.76 -6.22 -2.31
C THR A 52 5.54 -6.74 -0.88
N ALA A 53 6.60 -6.83 -0.06
CA ALA A 53 6.50 -7.26 1.34
C ALA A 53 5.59 -6.32 2.16
N SER A 54 5.66 -5.01 1.92
CA SER A 54 4.78 -4.03 2.56
C SER A 54 3.32 -4.21 2.17
N SER A 55 3.00 -4.49 0.90
CA SER A 55 1.64 -4.82 0.46
C SER A 55 1.08 -6.04 1.18
N PHE A 56 1.86 -7.11 1.26
CA PHE A 56 1.44 -8.33 1.97
C PHE A 56 1.24 -8.05 3.45
N TYR A 57 2.14 -7.30 4.09
CA TYR A 57 2.00 -6.92 5.50
C TYR A 57 0.70 -6.13 5.76
N ASN A 58 0.38 -5.15 4.92
CA ASN A 58 -0.85 -4.39 5.00
C ASN A 58 -2.09 -5.28 4.82
N LEU A 59 -2.03 -6.24 3.88
CA LEU A 59 -3.10 -7.20 3.66
C LEU A 59 -3.31 -8.11 4.88
N PHE A 60 -2.25 -8.69 5.45
CA PHE A 60 -2.35 -9.52 6.65
C PHE A 60 -2.89 -8.74 7.85
N LYS A 61 -2.48 -7.48 8.01
CA LYS A 61 -2.99 -6.60 9.06
C LYS A 61 -4.48 -6.35 8.90
N LEU A 62 -4.93 -6.07 7.68
CA LEU A 62 -6.35 -5.87 7.38
C LEU A 62 -7.17 -7.13 7.69
N LEU A 63 -6.71 -8.29 7.23
CA LEU A 63 -7.38 -9.57 7.49
C LEU A 63 -7.44 -9.91 8.98
N LYS A 64 -6.44 -9.48 9.77
CA LYS A 64 -6.41 -9.67 11.22
C LYS A 64 -7.39 -8.75 11.95
N ASP A 65 -7.57 -7.51 11.48
CA ASP A 65 -8.53 -6.57 12.08
C ASP A 65 -9.98 -6.94 11.75
N GLU A 66 -10.27 -7.42 10.53
CA GLU A 66 -11.60 -7.95 10.13
C GLU A 66 -12.06 -9.14 10.99
N ARG A 67 -11.12 -9.88 11.59
CA ARG A 67 -11.41 -11.06 12.44
C ARG A 67 -11.79 -10.71 13.88
N LYS A 68 -11.73 -9.45 14.31
CA LYS A 68 -12.19 -9.09 15.66
C LYS A 68 -13.73 -9.09 15.68
N PRO A 69 -14.39 -9.95 16.50
CA PRO A 69 -15.82 -9.84 16.70
C PRO A 69 -16.11 -8.48 17.32
N THR A 70 -16.76 -7.62 16.54
CA THR A 70 -17.25 -6.33 17.01
C THR A 70 -18.45 -6.59 17.92
N HIS A 71 -18.19 -7.06 19.14
CA HIS A 71 -19.11 -6.87 20.26
C HIS A 71 -18.84 -5.48 20.82
N LYS A 72 -19.46 -4.47 20.21
CA LYS A 72 -19.79 -3.23 20.92
C LYS A 72 -21.27 -3.33 21.29
N HIS A 73 -21.51 -3.19 22.58
CA HIS A 73 -22.81 -3.10 23.24
C HIS A 73 -23.78 -2.16 22.53
#